data_AF-F9NTV7-F1
#
_entry.id   AF-F9NTV7-F1
#
_cell.length_a   1.000
_cell.length_b   1.000
_cell.length_c   1.000
_cell.angle_alpha   90.00
_cell.angle_beta   90.00
_cell.angle_gamma   90.00
#
_symmetry.space_group_name_H-M   'P 1'
#
loop_
_entity.id
_entity.type
_entity.pdbx_description
1 polymer ?
#
loop_
_entity_poly.entity_id
_entity_poly.type
_entity_poly.pdbx_seq_one_letter_code
_entity_poly.pdbx_strand_id
1 'polypeptide(L)'
;MLACAKIGAVHSVVFAGYSSEALNARIDGSESKVIITADGSRINGTIFPMKQIIDDAVKFSPPVESVIVVRNTKSEISMDSTRDHWFHELCKLPIVKK
;
A
#
# COMPACT_ATOMS: atom_id res chain seq x y z
N MET A 1 -4.85 10.01 3.29
CA MET A 1 -5.08 11.35 2.72
C MET A 1 -4.57 12.46 3.64
N LEU A 2 -5.14 12.68 4.84
CA LEU A 2 -4.69 13.77 5.73
C LEU A 2 -3.21 13.69 6.14
N ALA A 3 -2.66 12.49 6.33
CA ALA A 3 -1.23 12.33 6.63
C ALA A 3 -0.33 12.83 5.49
N CYS A 4 -0.68 12.53 4.23
CA CYS A 4 0.04 13.04 3.05
C CYS A 4 -0.07 14.56 2.97
N ALA A 5 -1.28 15.11 3.12
CA ALA A 5 -1.50 16.56 3.10
C ALA A 5 -0.70 17.28 4.20
N LYS A 6 -0.62 16.70 5.40
CA LYS A 6 0.13 17.25 6.53
C LYS A 6 1.63 17.42 6.23
N ILE A 7 2.21 16.55 5.41
CA ILE A 7 3.63 16.60 5.03
C ILE A 7 3.85 17.21 3.64
N GLY A 8 2.80 17.74 3.00
CA GLY A 8 2.86 18.30 1.66
C GLY A 8 3.02 17.26 0.53
N ALA A 9 2.81 15.98 0.82
CA ALA A 9 2.84 14.93 -0.19
C ALA A 9 1.53 14.86 -0.99
N VAL A 10 1.64 14.68 -2.30
CA VAL A 10 0.51 14.42 -3.19
C VAL A 10 0.03 12.99 -3.01
N HIS A 11 -1.27 12.79 -2.78
CA HIS A 11 -1.86 11.46 -2.67
C HIS A 11 -2.60 11.08 -3.95
N SER A 12 -2.20 9.98 -4.58
CA SER A 12 -2.91 9.36 -5.71
C SER A 12 -3.78 8.22 -5.18
N VAL A 13 -5.09 8.42 -5.14
CA VAL A 13 -6.04 7.42 -4.61
C VAL A 13 -6.54 6.54 -5.74
N VAL A 14 -6.41 5.23 -5.59
CA VAL A 14 -6.90 4.24 -6.56
C VAL A 14 -7.95 3.35 -5.90
N PHE A 15 -9.00 3.02 -6.65
CA PHE A 15 -10.05 2.13 -6.18
C PHE A 15 -9.53 0.69 -6.06
N ALA A 16 -9.83 0.02 -4.94
CA ALA A 16 -9.30 -1.30 -4.63
C ALA A 16 -9.67 -2.39 -5.64
N GLY A 17 -10.77 -2.25 -6.39
CA GLY A 17 -11.21 -3.22 -7.40
C GLY A 17 -10.51 -3.12 -8.76
N TYR A 18 -9.44 -2.33 -8.87
CA TYR A 18 -8.67 -2.22 -10.12
C TYR A 18 -7.79 -3.45 -10.34
N SER A 19 -7.52 -3.78 -11.60
CA SER A 19 -6.55 -4.83 -11.93
C SER A 19 -5.12 -4.38 -11.62
N SER A 20 -4.21 -5.35 -11.49
CA SER A 20 -2.78 -5.13 -11.29
C SER A 20 -2.18 -4.22 -12.37
N GLU A 21 -2.59 -4.38 -13.63
CA GLU A 21 -2.09 -3.61 -14.77
C GLU A 21 -2.58 -2.16 -14.69
N ALA A 22 -3.85 -1.97 -14.34
CA ALA A 22 -4.43 -0.64 -14.20
C ALA A 22 -3.87 0.11 -12.99
N LEU A 23 -3.43 -0.62 -11.94
CA LEU A 23 -2.70 -0.07 -10.81
C LEU A 23 -1.27 0.30 -11.19
N ASN A 24 -0.55 -0.59 -11.87
CA ASN A 24 0.81 -0.34 -12.35
C ASN A 24 0.89 0.92 -13.22
N ALA A 25 -0.01 1.08 -14.20
CA ALA A 25 -0.04 2.28 -15.04
C ALA A 25 -0.23 3.59 -14.25
N ARG A 26 -0.93 3.55 -13.11
CA ARG A 26 -1.12 4.71 -12.22
C ARG A 26 0.10 4.96 -11.34
N ILE A 27 0.73 3.89 -10.85
CA ILE A 27 1.97 3.97 -10.08
C ILE A 27 3.05 4.62 -10.96
N ASP A 28 3.22 4.11 -12.18
CA ASP A 28 4.21 4.61 -13.13
C ASP A 28 3.91 6.05 -13.56
N GLY A 29 2.65 6.36 -13.90
CA GLY A 29 2.26 7.72 -14.30
C GLY A 29 2.34 8.77 -13.18
N SER A 30 2.38 8.35 -11.91
CA SER A 30 2.55 9.25 -10.76
C SER A 30 3.94 9.23 -10.15
N GLU A 31 4.81 8.34 -10.62
CA GLU A 31 6.14 8.06 -10.05
C GLU A 31 6.10 7.84 -8.52
N SER A 32 5.01 7.23 -8.05
CA SER A 32 4.77 7.06 -6.61
C SER A 32 5.78 6.10 -5.99
N LYS A 33 6.54 6.59 -5.00
CA LYS A 33 7.54 5.79 -4.27
C LYS A 33 6.99 4.98 -3.10
N VAL A 34 5.84 5.41 -2.57
CA VAL A 34 5.23 4.81 -1.38
C VAL A 34 3.79 4.42 -1.68
N ILE A 35 3.44 3.18 -1.37
CA ILE A 35 2.07 2.67 -1.47
C ILE A 35 1.51 2.43 -0.07
N ILE A 36 0.24 2.75 0.12
CA ILE A 36 -0.49 2.42 1.35
C ILE A 36 -1.65 1.51 0.95
N THR A 37 -1.70 0.30 1.52
CA THR A 37 -2.72 -0.72 1.25
C THR A 37 -3.15 -1.44 2.53
N ALA A 38 -4.03 -2.42 2.41
CA ALA A 38 -4.41 -3.33 3.49
C ALA A 38 -4.08 -4.78 3.12
N ASP A 39 -4.03 -5.66 4.13
CA ASP A 39 -3.95 -7.10 3.93
C ASP A 39 -5.13 -7.64 3.09
N GLY A 40 -6.33 -7.12 3.35
CA GLY A 40 -7.52 -7.35 2.55
C GLY A 40 -8.67 -6.42 2.92
N SER A 41 -9.77 -6.53 2.18
CA SER A 41 -11.03 -5.85 2.49
C SER A 41 -12.19 -6.84 2.43
N ARG A 42 -13.30 -6.54 3.13
CA ARG A 42 -14.52 -7.37 3.07
C ARG A 42 -15.49 -6.79 2.07
N ILE A 43 -15.87 -7.59 1.07
CA ILE A 43 -16.85 -7.23 0.05
C ILE A 43 -17.88 -8.35 0.00
N ASN A 44 -19.17 -8.03 0.25
CA ASN A 44 -20.26 -9.01 0.21
C ASN A 44 -20.01 -10.30 1.04
N GLY A 45 -19.31 -10.17 2.17
CA GLY A 45 -19.00 -11.29 3.06
C GLY A 45 -17.74 -12.09 2.68
N THR A 46 -17.14 -11.84 1.52
CA THR A 46 -15.86 -12.45 1.10
C THR A 46 -14.69 -11.50 1.32
N ILE A 47 -13.49 -12.07 1.42
CA ILE A 47 -12.25 -11.29 1.54
C ILE A 47 -11.70 -11.02 0.15
N PHE A 48 -11.54 -9.73 -0.17
CA PHE A 48 -10.85 -9.25 -1.35
C PHE A 48 -9.35 -9.06 -1.04
N PRO A 49 -8.44 -9.73 -1.76
CA PRO A 49 -7.01 -9.81 -1.41
C PRO A 49 -6.22 -8.59 -1.92
N MET A 50 -6.36 -7.45 -1.22
CA MET A 50 -5.73 -6.19 -1.62
C MET A 50 -4.21 -6.25 -1.71
N LYS A 51 -3.53 -6.88 -0.74
CA LYS A 51 -2.06 -6.97 -0.72
C LYS A 51 -1.53 -7.75 -1.93
N GLN A 52 -2.18 -8.86 -2.28
CA GLN A 52 -1.76 -9.69 -3.40
C GLN A 52 -1.79 -8.92 -4.72
N ILE A 53 -2.86 -8.15 -4.96
CA ILE A 53 -2.98 -7.33 -6.18
C ILE A 53 -1.89 -6.24 -6.21
N ILE A 54 -1.55 -5.64 -5.06
CA ILE A 54 -0.44 -4.68 -4.98
C ILE A 54 0.88 -5.36 -5.31
N ASP A 55 1.15 -6.56 -4.77
CA ASP A 55 2.38 -7.30 -5.08
C ASP A 55 2.52 -7.58 -6.57
N ASP A 56 1.43 -7.94 -7.23
CA ASP A 56 1.43 -8.17 -8.67
C ASP A 56 1.64 -6.87 -9.46
N ALA A 57 1.06 -5.75 -9.03
CA ALA A 57 1.22 -4.44 -9.68
C ALA A 57 2.65 -3.87 -9.56
N VAL A 58 3.31 -4.07 -8.43
CA VAL A 58 4.62 -3.46 -8.15
C VAL A 58 5.81 -4.29 -8.66
N LYS A 59 5.60 -5.55 -9.05
CA LYS A 59 6.66 -6.39 -9.66
C LYS A 59 7.35 -5.71 -10.84
N PHE A 60 6.60 -4.87 -11.56
CA PHE A 60 7.06 -4.18 -12.76
C PHE A 60 7.19 -2.65 -12.56
N SER A 61 7.11 -2.15 -11.32
CA SER A 61 7.26 -0.72 -11.02
C SER A 61 8.54 -0.47 -10.22
N PRO A 62 9.65 -0.08 -10.90
CA PRO A 62 10.90 0.33 -10.27
C PRO A 62 10.80 1.46 -9.23
N PRO A 63 9.88 2.45 -9.32
CA PRO A 63 9.92 3.56 -8.38
C PRO A 63 9.45 3.20 -6.96
N VAL A 64 8.78 2.06 -6.75
CA VAL A 64 8.18 1.73 -5.46
C VAL A 64 9.25 1.25 -4.48
N GLU A 65 9.55 2.09 -3.49
CA GLU A 65 10.55 1.82 -2.46
C GLU A 65 9.90 1.25 -1.18
N SER A 66 8.63 1.55 -0.91
CA SER A 66 7.96 1.10 0.32
C SER A 66 6.47 0.83 0.16
N VAL A 67 5.99 -0.23 0.78
CA VAL A 67 4.56 -0.58 0.85
C VAL A 67 4.14 -0.68 2.31
N ILE A 68 3.29 0.26 2.74
CA ILE A 68 2.73 0.27 4.09
C ILE A 68 1.42 -0.50 4.08
N VAL A 69 1.35 -1.55 4.89
CA VAL A 69 0.21 -2.46 4.95
C VAL A 69 -0.55 -2.26 6.27
N VAL A 70 -1.84 -1.97 6.17
CA VAL A 70 -2.77 -1.93 7.29
C VAL A 70 -3.35 -3.32 7.53
N ARG A 71 -3.30 -3.80 8.78
CA ARG A 71 -3.91 -5.06 9.17
C ARG A 71 -5.42 -4.86 9.40
N ASN A 72 -6.23 -5.28 8.43
CA ASN A 72 -7.67 -5.10 8.42
C ASN A 72 -8.41 -6.44 8.56
N THR A 73 -8.18 -7.39 7.65
CA THR A 73 -8.89 -8.69 7.66
C THR A 73 -8.18 -9.76 8.48
N LYS A 74 -6.90 -9.54 8.83
CA LYS A 74 -6.01 -10.52 9.47
C LYS A 74 -5.80 -11.76 8.59
N SER A 75 -5.87 -11.58 7.28
CA SER A 75 -5.59 -12.64 6.32
C SER A 75 -4.12 -13.03 6.36
N GLU A 76 -3.83 -14.27 5.99
CA GLU A 76 -2.46 -14.71 5.74
C GLU A 76 -1.98 -14.12 4.41
N ILE A 77 -0.93 -13.32 4.46
CA ILE A 77 -0.38 -12.58 3.30
C ILE A 77 1.14 -12.68 3.27
N SER A 78 1.71 -12.58 2.07
CA SER A 78 3.16 -12.45 1.89
C SER A 78 3.59 -11.01 2.15
N MET A 79 4.69 -10.86 2.89
CA MET A 79 5.32 -9.57 3.19
C MET A 79 6.79 -9.64 2.78
N ASP A 80 7.21 -8.75 1.89
CA ASP A 80 8.62 -8.59 1.54
C ASP A 80 9.35 -7.79 2.62
N SER A 81 10.27 -8.42 3.33
CA SER A 81 11.03 -7.78 4.42
C SER A 81 11.85 -6.55 4.00
N THR A 82 12.14 -6.38 2.71
CA THR A 82 12.94 -5.25 2.19
C THR A 82 12.11 -4.03 1.83
N ARG A 83 10.79 -4.19 1.63
CA ARG A 83 9.90 -3.17 1.06
C ARG A 83 8.61 -2.97 1.85
N ASP A 84 8.07 -4.04 2.43
CA ASP A 84 6.75 -4.04 3.04
C ASP A 84 6.84 -3.83 4.55
N HIS A 85 5.96 -2.96 5.07
CA HIS A 85 5.95 -2.59 6.48
C HIS A 85 4.55 -2.61 7.05
N TRP A 86 4.39 -3.19 8.23
CA TRP A 86 3.12 -3.11 8.96
C TRP A 86 2.92 -1.73 9.55
N PHE A 87 1.79 -1.10 9.24
CA PHE A 87 1.43 0.23 9.75
C PHE A 87 1.44 0.28 11.29
N HIS A 88 0.88 -0.73 11.94
CA HIS A 88 0.79 -0.81 13.40
C HIS A 88 2.14 -1.02 14.10
N GLU A 89 3.15 -1.52 13.39
CA GLU A 89 4.52 -1.63 13.88
C GLU A 89 5.25 -0.29 13.71
N LEU A 90 5.11 0.35 12.53
CA LEU A 90 5.64 1.68 12.27
C LEU A 90 5.15 2.72 13.28
N CYS A 91 3.87 2.67 13.68
CA CYS A 91 3.31 3.59 14.67
C CYS A 91 3.91 3.44 16.09
N LYS A 92 4.57 2.33 16.40
CA LYS A 92 5.25 2.12 17.70
C LYS A 92 6.67 2.66 17.72
N LEU A 93 7.23 2.94 16.54
CA LEU A 93 8.58 3.47 16.44
C LEU A 93 8.63 4.89 17.00
N PRO A 94 9.73 5.27 17.67
CA PRO A 94 9.90 6.64 18.14
C PRO A 94 9.89 7.59 16.95
N ILE A 95 9.04 8.62 17.01
CA ILE A 95 9.07 9.70 16.03
C ILE A 95 10.33 10.51 16.30
N VAL A 96 11.29 10.46 15.37
CA VAL A 96 12.46 11.34 15.40
C VAL A 96 11.94 12.77 15.26
N LYS A 97 11.90 13.50 16.38
CA LYS A 97 11.68 14.94 16.35
C LYS A 97 12.97 15.57 15.83
N LYS A 98 12.88 16.20 14.65
CA LYS A 98 13.89 17.16 14.21
C LYS A 98 13.93 18.35 15.16
#